data_AF-A0A7Y7CRX6-F1
#
_entry.id   AF-A0A7Y7CRX6-F1
#
_cell.length_a   1.000
_cell.length_b   1.000
_cell.length_c   1.000
_cell.angle_alpha   90.00
_cell.angle_beta   90.00
_cell.angle_gamma   90.00
#
_symmetry.space_group_name_H-M   'P 1'
#
loop_
_entity.id
_entity.type
_entity.pdbx_description
1 polymer ?
#
loop_
_entity_poly.entity_id
_entity_poly.type
_entity_poly.pdbx_seq_one_letter_code
_entity_poly.pdbx_strand_id
1 'polypeptide(L)' 'MEEPIPPGDYDCCESGCEPCVWDVYRADMNAWREAQKVAKQSASNTSSTSTDDSQLEPNIT' A
#
# COMPACT_ATOMS: atom_id res chain seq x y z
N MET A 1 -1.29 -6.09 5.05
CA MET A 1 -2.65 -5.69 5.45
C MET A 1 -3.58 -6.22 4.37
N GLU A 2 -4.63 -6.94 4.76
CA GLU A 2 -5.59 -7.50 3.81
C GLU A 2 -6.55 -6.42 3.30
N GLU A 3 -7.09 -6.57 2.09
CA GLU A 3 -8.11 -5.65 1.56
C GLU A 3 -9.42 -5.79 2.35
N PRO A 4 -10.01 -4.69 2.83
CA PRO A 4 -11.30 -4.72 3.52
C PRO A 4 -12.43 -5.24 2.62
N ILE A 5 -13.29 -6.08 3.20
CA ILE A 5 -14.47 -6.61 2.52
C ILE A 5 -15.63 -5.63 2.72
N PRO A 6 -16.37 -5.27 1.65
CA PRO A 6 -17.55 -4.41 1.81
C PRO A 6 -18.63 -5.09 2.67
N PRO A 7 -19.44 -4.33 3.42
CA PRO A 7 -20.60 -4.87 4.10
C PRO A 7 -21.57 -5.49 3.09
N GLY A 8 -22.28 -6.54 3.48
CA GLY A 8 -23.33 -7.15 2.68
C GLY A 8 -24.57 -6.27 2.58
N ASP A 9 -25.46 -6.60 1.63
CA ASP A 9 -26.66 -5.82 1.33
C ASP A 9 -27.57 -5.60 2.55
N TYR A 10 -27.58 -6.54 3.50
CA TYR A 10 -28.42 -6.49 4.70
C TYR A 10 -27.68 -6.03 5.97
N ASP A 11 -26.38 -5.74 5.89
CA ASP A 11 -25.60 -5.24 7.03
C ASP A 11 -25.85 -3.73 7.25
N CYS A 12 -26.30 -3.03 6.21
CA CYS A 12 -26.70 -1.63 6.31
C CYS A 12 -28.14 -1.53 6.82
N CYS A 13 -28.33 -0.93 8.00
CA CYS A 13 -29.65 -0.70 8.57
C CYS A 13 -30.48 0.35 7.80
N GLU A 14 -29.85 1.13 6.92
CA GLU A 14 -30.45 2.21 6.09
C GLU A 14 -31.21 3.30 6.87
N SER A 15 -31.17 3.25 8.21
CA SER A 15 -31.94 4.11 9.11
C SER A 15 -31.08 5.13 9.86
N GLY A 16 -29.82 5.33 9.42
CA GLY A 16 -28.90 6.29 10.03
C GLY A 16 -28.30 5.84 11.37
N CYS A 17 -28.08 4.54 11.58
CA CYS A 17 -27.40 4.05 12.78
C CYS A 17 -25.94 4.53 12.85
N GLU A 18 -25.48 4.88 14.05
CA GLU A 18 -24.09 5.25 14.34
C GLU A 18 -23.45 4.22 15.29
N PRO A 19 -22.27 3.65 14.94
CA PRO A 19 -21.51 3.90 13.70
C PRO A 19 -22.14 3.22 12.46
N CYS A 20 -22.11 3.91 11.31
CA CYS A 20 -22.53 3.33 10.04
C CYS A 20 -21.49 2.32 9.54
N VAL A 21 -21.95 1.15 9.09
CA VAL A 21 -21.06 0.09 8.56
C VAL A 21 -20.20 0.57 7.39
N TRP A 22 -20.74 1.49 6.58
CA TRP A 22 -20.00 2.09 5.46
C TRP A 22 -18.91 3.05 5.92
N ASP A 23 -19.07 3.70 7.07
CA ASP A 23 -18.06 4.61 7.59
C ASP A 23 -16.85 3.82 8.09
N VAL A 24 -17.09 2.71 8.80
CA VAL A 24 -16.05 1.77 9.22
C VAL A 24 -15.31 1.21 8.00
N TYR A 25 -16.04 0.69 7.00
CA TYR A 25 -15.45 0.17 5.78
C TYR A 25 -14.58 1.20 5.04
N ARG A 26 -15.05 2.44 4.93
CA ARG A 26 -14.30 3.52 4.26
C ARG A 26 -13.03 3.89 5.04
N ALA A 27 -13.09 3.91 6.37
CA ALA A 27 -11.92 4.16 7.20
C ALA A 27 -10.86 3.07 6.98
N ASP A 28 -11.26 1.80 7.03
CA ASP A 28 -10.37 0.66 6.80
C ASP A 28 -9.79 0.67 5.38
N MET A 29 -10.60 0.98 4.37
CA MET A 29 -10.16 1.10 2.98
C MET A 29 -9.12 2.21 2.79
N ASN A 30 -9.26 3.33 3.49
CA ASN A 30 -8.27 4.40 3.43
C ASN A 30 -6.93 3.96 4.02
N ALA A 31 -6.96 3.34 5.21
CA ALA A 31 -5.76 2.80 5.85
C ALA A 31 -5.06 1.74 4.97
N TRP A 32 -5.83 0.84 4.35
CA TRP A 32 -5.29 -0.14 3.42
C TRP A 32 -4.63 0.52 2.21
N ARG A 33 -5.30 1.50 1.56
CA ARG A 33 -4.72 2.21 0.41
C ARG A 33 -3.43 2.94 0.76
N GLU A 34 -3.34 3.51 1.96
CA GLU A 34 -2.12 4.15 2.45
C GLU A 34 -0.99 3.13 2.64
N ALA A 35 -1.27 2.00 3.28
CA ALA A 35 -0.31 0.91 3.43
C ALA A 35 0.19 0.39 2.07
N GLN A 36 -0.71 0.24 1.09
CA GLN A 36 -0.34 -0.18 -0.26
C GLN A 36 0.55 0.84 -0.99
N LYS A 37 0.33 2.14 -0.78
CA LYS A 37 1.19 3.20 -1.35
C LYS A 37 2.60 3.13 -0.76
N VAL A 38 2.72 3.00 0.56
CA VAL A 38 4.01 2.89 1.26
C VAL A 38 4.77 1.65 0.82
N ALA A 39 4.09 0.50 0.68
CA ALA A 39 4.68 -0.74 0.20
C ALA A 39 5.22 -0.59 -1.24
N LYS A 40 4.43 0.03 -2.14
CA LYS A 40 4.85 0.29 -3.53
C LYS A 40 6.04 1.25 -3.63
N GLN A 41 6.04 2.32 -2.85
CA GLN A 41 7.15 3.29 -2.82
C GLN A 41 8.45 2.66 -2.31
N SER A 42 8.35 1.77 -1.31
CA SER A 42 9.49 1.01 -0.80
C SER A 42 10.07 0.04 -1.84
N ALA A 43 9.20 -0.58 -2.65
CA ALA A 43 9.63 -1.46 -3.74
C ALA A 43 10.30 -0.69 -4.91
N SER A 44 9.83 0.52 -5.23
CA SER A 44 10.42 1.33 -6.31
C SER A 44 11.76 1.99 -5.93
N ASN A 45 12.04 2.20 -4.64
CA ASN A 45 13.32 2.74 -4.18
C ASN A 45 14.46 1.71 -4.13
N THR A 46 14.22 0.45 -4.48
CA THR A 46 15.24 -0.62 -4.60
C THR A 46 15.71 -0.80 -6.05
N SER A 47 15.59 0.23 -6.89
CA SER A 47 16.05 0.19 -8.30
C SER A 47 17.03 1.32 -8.66
N SER A 48 17.50 2.07 -7.67
CA SER A 48 18.46 3.18 -7.87
C SER A 48 19.63 3.12 -6.91
N THR A 49 20.03 1.91 -6.51
CA THR A 49 21.41 1.69 -6.07
C THR A 49 22.16 1.18 -7.29
N SER A 50 22.66 2.15 -8.07
CA SER A 50 23.58 1.93 -9.18
C SER A 50 24.74 1.07 -8.69
N THR A 51 24.72 -0.20 -9.10
CA THR A 51 25.92 -1.01 -9.25
C THR A 51 26.72 -0.38 -10.39
N ASP A 52 27.49 0.67 -10.08
CA ASP A 52 28.67 1.00 -10.88
C ASP A 52 29.84 0.26 -10.23
N ASP A 53 29.91 -1.04 -10.53
CA ASP A 53 31.04 -1.88 -10.19
C ASP A 53 31.46 -2.64 -11.45
N SER A 54 32.73 -2.44 -11.82
CA SER A 54 33.55 -3.23 -12.75
C SER A 54 33.54 -2.89 -14.25
N GLN A 55 34.31 -1.86 -14.60
CA GLN A 55 35.35 -1.88 -15.65
C GLN A 55 36.26 -0.66 -15.42
N LEU A 56 37.53 -0.74 -15.02
CA LEU A 56 38.60 -1.67 -15.39
C LEU A 56 39.64 -1.75 -14.25
N GLU A 57 40.15 -2.94 -13.91
CA GLU A 57 41.37 -3.06 -13.09
C GLU A 57 42.68 -2.93 -13.94
N PRO A 58 43.91 -3.13 -13.42
CA PRO A 58 44.94 -2.08 -13.41
C PRO A 58 46.22 -2.50 -14.15
N ASN A 59 46.76 -1.68 -15.04
CA ASN A 59 48.21 -1.73 -15.35
C ASN A 59 48.61 -0.61 -16.31
N ILE A 60 49.37 0.37 -15.83
CA ILE A 60 50.35 1.08 -16.67
C ILE A 60 51.64 1.28 -15.84
N THR A 61 52.65 0.52 -16.26
CA THR A 61 54.13 0.54 -16.11
C THR A 61 54.80 1.30 -14.97
#